data_AF-A0A2V3VGZ8-F1
#
_entry.id   AF-A0A2V3VGZ8-F1
#
_cell.length_a   1.000
_cell.length_b   1.000
_cell.length_c   1.000
_cell.angle_alpha   90.00
_cell.angle_beta   90.00
_cell.angle_gamma   90.00
#
_symmetry.space_group_name_H-M   'P 1'
#
loop_
_entity.id
_entity.type
_entity.pdbx_description
1 polymer ?
#
loop_
_entity_poly.entity_id
_entity_poly.type
_entity_poly.pdbx_seq_one_letter_code
_entity_poly.pdbx_strand_id
1 'polypeptide(L)' 'MRTTINIDEQLLAYAKLYAIQQGCTLKQVIEDALRESFSRHHLKQDSVRLDTASGAGLKPGVDLDNSRSLSDIMNGR' A
#
# COMPACT_ATOMS: atom_id res chain seq x y z
N MET A 1 -24.64 -12.85 -14.87
CA MET A 1 -25.37 -13.76 -13.96
C MET A 1 -25.95 -12.94 -12.81
N ARG A 2 -27.11 -13.31 -12.25
CA ARG A 2 -27.66 -12.68 -11.03
C ARG A 2 -27.35 -13.59 -9.84
N THR A 3 -26.69 -13.04 -8.83
CA THR A 3 -26.33 -13.76 -7.60
C THR A 3 -26.82 -12.96 -6.40
N THR A 4 -27.38 -13.65 -5.41
CA THR A 4 -27.73 -13.06 -4.12
C THR A 4 -26.65 -13.44 -3.12
N ILE A 5 -26.06 -12.45 -2.45
CA ILE A 5 -25.03 -12.65 -1.43
C ILE A 5 -25.49 -11.99 -0.13
N ASN A 6 -25.02 -12.52 0.99
CA ASN A 6 -25.15 -11.84 2.28
C ASN A 6 -23.96 -10.89 2.44
N ILE A 7 -24.23 -9.63 2.81
CA ILE A 7 -23.23 -8.59 2.98
C ILE A 7 -23.57 -7.79 4.24
N ASP A 8 -22.55 -7.38 4.96
CA ASP A 8 -22.70 -6.48 6.11
C ASP A 8 -23.41 -5.18 5.69
N GLU A 9 -24.31 -4.70 6.55
CA GLU A 9 -25.17 -3.55 6.25
C GLU A 9 -24.36 -2.25 6.14
N GLN A 10 -23.35 -2.07 7.00
CA GLN A 10 -22.48 -0.89 6.97
C GLN A 10 -21.62 -0.89 5.71
N LEU A 11 -21.10 -2.05 5.34
CA LEU A 11 -20.35 -2.22 4.09
C LEU A 11 -21.21 -1.90 2.86
N LEU A 12 -22.46 -2.37 2.84
CA LEU A 12 -23.40 -2.06 1.76
C LEU A 12 -23.71 -0.56 1.69
N ALA A 13 -23.88 0.10 2.83
CA ALA A 13 -24.11 1.54 2.88
C ALA A 13 -22.90 2.32 2.32
N TYR A 14 -21.69 1.94 2.70
CA TYR A 14 -20.46 2.55 2.20
C TYR A 14 -20.30 2.34 0.68
N ALA A 15 -20.54 1.12 0.19
CA ALA A 15 -20.45 0.82 -1.24
C ALA A 15 -21.44 1.64 -2.07
N LYS A 16 -22.66 1.89 -1.55
CA LYS A 16 -23.64 2.77 -2.19
C LYS A 16 -23.17 4.22 -2.24
N LEU A 17 -22.63 4.75 -1.14
CA LEU A 17 -22.08 6.11 -1.11
C LEU A 17 -20.94 6.26 -2.10
N TYR A 18 -20.02 5.29 -2.14
CA TYR A 18 -18.93 5.27 -3.11
C TYR A 18 -19.43 5.25 -4.55
N ALA A 19 -20.45 4.43 -4.86
CA ALA A 19 -21.05 4.38 -6.19
C ALA A 19 -21.62 5.74 -6.63
N ILE A 20 -22.31 6.43 -5.72
CA ILE A 20 -22.88 7.77 -5.97
C ILE A 20 -21.76 8.79 -6.24
N GLN A 21 -20.71 8.79 -5.41
CA GLN A 21 -19.59 9.71 -5.55
C GLN A 21 -18.85 9.53 -6.88
N GLN A 22 -18.67 8.28 -7.31
CA GLN A 22 -17.98 7.94 -8.56
C GLN A 22 -18.90 7.97 -9.80
N GLY A 23 -20.21 8.26 -9.63
CA GLY A 23 -21.18 8.30 -10.72
C GLY A 23 -21.39 6.94 -11.40
N CYS A 24 -21.21 5.84 -10.66
CA CYS A 24 -21.32 4.48 -11.19
C CYS A 24 -22.38 3.67 -10.44
N THR A 25 -22.65 2.46 -10.91
CA THR A 25 -23.62 1.56 -10.26
C THR A 25 -22.97 0.74 -9.15
N LEU A 26 -23.74 0.37 -8.13
CA LEU A 26 -23.28 -0.55 -7.06
C LEU A 26 -22.74 -1.87 -7.64
N LYS A 27 -23.34 -2.35 -8.74
CA LYS A 27 -22.86 -3.54 -9.45
C LYS A 27 -21.42 -3.38 -9.93
N GLN A 28 -21.09 -2.25 -10.57
CA GLN A 28 -19.74 -1.98 -11.06
C GLN A 28 -18.73 -1.94 -9.91
N VAL A 29 -19.08 -1.27 -8.81
CA VAL A 29 -18.24 -1.24 -7.60
C VAL A 29 -17.91 -2.65 -7.10
N ILE A 30 -18.92 -3.52 -7.04
CA ILE A 30 -18.73 -4.91 -6.59
C ILE A 30 -17.89 -5.71 -7.59
N GLU A 31 -18.16 -5.58 -8.90
CA GLU A 31 -17.40 -6.28 -9.94
C GLU A 31 -15.92 -5.86 -9.96
N ASP A 32 -15.65 -4.55 -9.85
CA ASP A 32 -14.30 -4.00 -9.83
C ASP A 32 -13.54 -4.44 -8.58
N ALA A 33 -14.16 -4.36 -7.41
CA ALA A 33 -13.55 -4.82 -6.16
C ALA A 33 -13.20 -6.31 -6.20
N LEU A 34 -14.06 -7.15 -6.77
CA LEU A 34 -13.78 -8.59 -6.94
C LEU A 34 -12.63 -8.82 -7.91
N ARG A 35 -12.63 -8.14 -9.07
CA ARG A 35 -11.56 -8.26 -10.06
C ARG A 35 -10.22 -7.83 -9.48
N GLU A 36 -10.20 -6.73 -8.75
CA GLU A 36 -9.00 -6.22 -8.09
C GLU A 36 -8.50 -7.17 -7.01
N SER A 37 -9.41 -7.71 -6.17
CA SER A 37 -9.07 -8.68 -5.13
C SER A 37 -8.38 -9.92 -5.70
N PHE A 38 -8.93 -10.50 -6.77
CA PHE A 38 -8.31 -11.65 -7.45
C PHE A 38 -6.99 -11.27 -8.12
N SER A 39 -6.90 -10.09 -8.73
CA SER A 39 -5.67 -9.62 -9.39
C SER A 39 -4.52 -9.38 -8.41
N ARG A 40 -4.82 -8.79 -7.24
CA ARG A 40 -3.86 -8.60 -6.14
C ARG A 40 -3.35 -9.95 -5.62
N HIS A 41 -4.20 -10.97 -5.58
CA HIS A 41 -3.81 -12.31 -5.14
C HIS A 41 -2.87 -13.04 -6.11
N HIS A 42 -2.91 -12.69 -7.40
CA HIS A 42 -2.00 -13.23 -8.41
C HIS A 42 -0.63 -12.54 -8.43
N LEU A 43 -0.54 -11.31 -7.94
CA LEU A 43 0.72 -10.64 -7.67
C LEU A 43 1.24 -11.14 -6.31
N LYS A 44 1.85 -12.34 -6.31
CA LYS A 44 2.87 -12.62 -5.29
C LYS A 44 3.90 -11.51 -5.43
N GLN A 45 3.85 -10.52 -4.54
CA GLN A 45 4.93 -9.57 -4.40
C GLN A 45 6.14 -10.40 -3.98
N ASP A 46 7.05 -10.64 -4.91
CA ASP A 46 8.37 -11.14 -4.57
C ASP A 46 8.92 -10.20 -3.50
N SER A 47 9.28 -10.77 -2.34
CA SER A 47 9.83 -9.98 -1.26
C SER A 47 11.07 -9.27 -1.79
N VAL A 48 11.01 -7.94 -1.91
CA VAL A 48 12.17 -7.16 -2.32
C VAL A 48 13.19 -7.30 -1.21
N ARG A 49 14.27 -8.03 -1.48
CA ARG A 49 15.41 -8.10 -0.58
C ARG A 49 16.19 -6.81 -0.76
N LEU A 50 16.04 -5.89 0.19
CA LEU A 50 16.86 -4.69 0.25
C LEU A 50 18.28 -5.11 0.65
N ASP A 51 19.27 -4.69 -0.12
CA ASP A 51 20.67 -4.84 0.27
C ASP A 51 20.92 -3.96 1.50
N THR A 52 21.17 -4.59 2.64
CA THR A 52 21.52 -3.90 3.87
C THR A 52 23.04 -3.80 3.99
N ALA A 53 23.53 -2.67 4.49
CA ALA A 53 24.91 -2.55 4.88
C ALA A 53 25.15 -3.43 6.13
N SER A 54 26.17 -4.29 6.09
CA SER A 54 26.57 -5.10 7.24
C SER A 54 27.39 -4.26 8.22
N GLY A 55 27.07 -4.33 9.53
CA GLY A 55 27.80 -3.60 10.57
C GLY A 55 27.10 -3.64 11.94
N ALA A 56 27.77 -3.15 12.97
CA ALA A 56 27.26 -3.10 14.35
C ALA A 56 26.30 -1.92 14.62
N GLY A 57 25.97 -1.14 13.60
CA GLY A 57 25.17 0.07 13.70
C GLY A 57 25.89 1.29 13.16
N LEU A 58 25.37 2.47 13.49
CA LEU A 58 25.93 3.75 13.06
C LEU A 58 27.27 4.04 13.77
N LYS A 59 28.17 4.74 13.09
CA LYS A 59 29.35 5.31 13.74
C LYS A 59 28.90 6.30 14.83
N PRO A 60 29.60 6.38 15.98
CA PRO A 60 29.29 7.36 17.02
C PRO A 60 29.25 8.78 16.46
N GLY A 61 28.19 9.53 16.77
CA GLY A 61 28.01 10.91 16.29
C GLY A 61 27.41 11.05 14.89
N VAL A 62 27.09 9.93 14.21
CA VAL A 62 26.30 9.95 12.97
C VAL A 62 24.82 9.96 13.31
N ASP A 63 24.15 11.03 12.90
CA ASP A 63 22.71 11.17 12.93
C ASP A 63 22.16 11.09 11.49
N LEU A 64 21.31 10.09 11.22
CA LEU A 64 20.73 9.87 9.90
C LEU A 64 19.65 10.90 9.54
N ASP A 65 19.02 11.54 10.52
CA ASP A 65 17.97 12.53 10.30
C ASP A 65 18.54 13.92 9.98
N ASN A 66 19.85 14.12 10.16
CA ASN A 66 20.55 15.36 9.85
C ASN A 66 21.38 15.25 8.57
N SER A 67 20.73 15.49 7.43
CA SER A 67 21.34 15.41 6.10
C SER A 67 22.60 16.26 5.92
N ARG A 68 22.71 17.40 6.62
CA ARG A 68 23.86 18.31 6.51
C ARG A 68 25.10 17.74 7.21
N SER A 69 24.96 17.31 8.45
CA SER A 69 26.05 16.69 9.22
C SER A 69 26.50 15.37 8.58
N LEU A 70 25.55 14.57 8.07
CA LEU A 70 25.83 13.34 7.34
C LEU A 70 26.67 13.60 6.08
N SER A 71 26.30 14.61 5.30
CA SER A 71 27.00 14.96 4.05
C SER A 71 28.43 15.43 4.28
N ASP A 72 28.69 16.13 5.39
CA ASP A 72 30.04 16.57 5.78
C ASP A 72 30.92 15.36 6.16
N ILE A 73 30.37 14.38 6.87
CA ILE A 73 31.07 13.14 7.23
C ILE A 73 31.34 12.26 5.99
N MET A 74 30.42 12.22 5.03
CA MET A 74 30.55 11.38 3.82
C MET A 74 31.44 12.01 2.74
N ASN A 75 31.45 13.33 2.62
CA ASN A 75 32.21 14.06 1.59
C ASN A 75 33.45 14.77 2.14
N GLY A 76 33.71 14.68 3.44
CA GLY A 76 34.93 15.16 4.08
C GLY A 76 36.14 14.35 3.60
N ARG A 77 37.08 15.04 2.95
CA ARG A 77 38.29 14.51 2.34
C ARG A 77 39.38 14.22 3.37
#